data_AF-A0A2G2R1R3-F1
#
_entry.id   AF-A0A2G2R1R3-F1
#
_cell.length_a   1.000
_cell.length_b   1.000
_cell.length_c   1.000
_cell.angle_alpha   90.00
_cell.angle_beta   90.00
_cell.angle_gamma   90.00
#
_symmetry.space_group_name_H-M   'P 1'
#
loop_
_entity.id
_entity.type
_entity.pdbx_description
1 polymer ?
#
loop_
_entity_poly.entity_id
_entity_poly.type
_entity_poly.pdbx_seq_one_letter_code
_entity_poly.pdbx_strand_id
1 'polypeptide(L)'
;MTFSRLLLSSVFACSALAFPASAQITDVSGALHRKHIQQPRIQIALLLDTSNSMDGLIGQAKSQLWTLVNELGEGKKHGQTPIIELALYEYGNSNISVSKGYIRQVLSLTTDLDDVSEKLFALSTDGGQEYAGEVLTKSLDELEWSDGKDDMKLIIIAGNEPFTQGTVTWQSACERAKQGGVIIDTIHCGDTDVGIRTGWKEAADCAGGIYMTINQDEKYVHVPSPWDDTLIDLNKKLNDTYFGYGASGAHLKERQAVQDSNAASMNKGAQISRLRAKSQPGYSNESWDIIDAYKKDQSSVLSLSDEEMPEELKGKTAGERKTFIETKQVERTDIQKQIAELGQKQKNYVAEKRKEMSETKTLDNIMVTAVRKQASETGFKYQEPEEPKP
;
A
#
# COMPACT_ATOMS: atom_id res chain seq x y z
N MET A 1 81.09 -45.83 30.68
CA MET A 1 80.00 -45.00 31.23
C MET A 1 79.26 -44.42 30.04
N THR A 2 78.26 -45.14 29.53
CA THR A 2 76.81 -44.92 29.76
C THR A 2 76.18 -43.88 28.82
N PHE A 3 75.36 -44.42 27.90
CA PHE A 3 74.12 -43.90 27.28
C PHE A 3 74.20 -42.71 26.28
N SER A 4 73.89 -42.91 24.99
CA SER A 4 72.55 -42.97 24.31
C SER A 4 71.98 -41.57 24.03
N ARG A 5 71.34 -41.22 22.89
CA ARG A 5 70.73 -41.94 21.76
C ARG A 5 70.31 -40.89 20.68
N LEU A 6 70.41 -41.27 19.39
CA LEU A 6 69.47 -41.04 18.25
C LEU A 6 69.10 -39.57 17.87
N LEU A 7 69.08 -39.09 16.60
CA LEU A 7 68.63 -39.71 15.34
C LEU A 7 69.03 -38.91 14.08
N LEU A 8 69.32 -39.68 13.03
CA LEU A 8 69.01 -39.52 11.60
C LEU A 8 69.63 -38.40 10.74
N SER A 9 70.55 -38.85 9.91
CA SER A 9 70.96 -38.32 8.61
C SER A 9 69.92 -38.58 7.52
N SER A 10 69.68 -37.60 6.65
CA SER A 10 69.34 -37.83 5.24
C SER A 10 69.70 -36.63 4.37
N VAL A 11 70.71 -36.85 3.54
CA VAL A 11 71.07 -36.05 2.36
C VAL A 11 69.97 -36.23 1.32
N PHE A 12 69.47 -35.16 0.71
CA PHE A 12 68.87 -35.24 -0.62
C PHE A 12 69.36 -34.11 -1.51
N ALA A 13 69.80 -34.54 -2.68
CA ALA A 13 70.50 -33.78 -3.69
C ALA A 13 69.59 -32.78 -4.41
N CYS A 14 70.21 -31.67 -4.82
CA CYS A 14 69.71 -30.77 -5.85
C CYS A 14 69.38 -31.53 -7.14
N SER A 15 68.14 -31.40 -7.60
CA SER A 15 67.78 -31.55 -9.01
C SER A 15 66.87 -30.39 -9.38
N ALA A 16 67.42 -29.45 -10.14
CA ALA A 16 66.69 -28.38 -10.79
C ALA A 16 65.82 -28.98 -11.91
N LEU A 17 64.52 -28.73 -11.86
CA LEU A 17 63.65 -28.80 -13.02
C LEU A 17 62.82 -27.52 -13.07
N ALA A 18 62.99 -26.81 -14.17
CA ALA A 18 62.30 -25.58 -14.50
C ALA A 18 60.79 -25.82 -14.59
N PHE A 19 60.02 -24.99 -13.90
CA PHE A 19 58.59 -24.84 -14.15
C PHE A 19 58.35 -23.63 -15.06
N PRO A 20 57.53 -23.75 -16.11
CA PRO A 20 57.23 -22.65 -17.01
C PRO A 20 56.37 -21.60 -16.28
N ALA A 21 56.59 -20.33 -16.65
CA ALA A 21 55.80 -19.21 -16.19
C ALA A 21 54.30 -19.44 -16.45
N SER A 22 53.54 -19.71 -15.39
CA SER A 22 52.08 -19.63 -15.43
C SER A 22 51.71 -18.16 -15.22
N ALA A 23 51.10 -17.57 -16.24
CA ALA A 23 50.56 -16.23 -16.18
C ALA A 23 49.58 -16.13 -15.00
N GLN A 24 49.89 -15.25 -14.04
CA GLN A 24 48.93 -14.83 -13.04
C GLN A 24 47.83 -14.02 -13.76
N ILE A 25 46.73 -14.69 -14.08
CA ILE A 25 45.45 -14.01 -14.27
C ILE A 25 45.05 -13.58 -12.86
N THR A 26 45.29 -12.31 -12.54
CA THR A 26 44.63 -11.65 -11.42
C THR A 26 43.15 -11.60 -11.75
N ASP A 27 42.40 -12.58 -11.24
CA ASP A 27 40.95 -12.54 -11.18
C ASP A 27 40.59 -11.39 -10.23
N VAL A 28 40.43 -10.19 -10.80
CA VAL A 28 39.77 -9.08 -10.12
C VAL A 28 38.29 -9.41 -10.14
N SER A 29 37.91 -10.42 -9.37
CA SER A 29 36.54 -10.64 -8.96
C SER A 29 36.17 -9.49 -8.04
N GLY A 30 35.75 -8.39 -8.68
CA GLY A 30 35.01 -7.33 -8.04
C GLY A 30 33.74 -7.95 -7.47
N ALA A 31 33.84 -8.45 -6.25
CA ALA A 31 32.70 -8.69 -5.39
C ALA A 31 32.03 -7.33 -5.14
N LEU A 32 31.26 -6.87 -6.12
CA LEU A 32 30.18 -5.94 -5.90
C LEU A 32 29.31 -6.61 -4.85
N HIS A 33 29.47 -6.15 -3.61
CA HIS A 33 28.44 -6.19 -2.60
C HIS A 33 27.18 -5.63 -3.25
N ARG A 34 26.38 -6.47 -3.91
CA ARG A 34 25.00 -6.14 -4.26
C ARG A 34 24.31 -6.02 -2.92
N LYS A 35 24.27 -4.80 -2.39
CA LYS A 35 23.40 -4.42 -1.28
C LYS A 35 22.04 -5.02 -1.62
N HIS A 36 21.58 -5.97 -0.83
CA HIS A 36 20.27 -6.59 -1.04
C HIS A 36 19.25 -5.47 -0.78
N ILE A 37 18.78 -4.82 -1.84
CA ILE A 37 17.82 -3.73 -1.74
C ILE A 37 16.49 -4.40 -1.43
N GLN A 38 16.07 -4.35 -0.16
CA GLN A 38 14.74 -4.80 0.22
C GLN A 38 13.70 -4.00 -0.56
N GLN A 39 12.59 -4.66 -0.92
CA GLN A 39 11.51 -3.98 -1.61
C GLN A 39 11.00 -2.83 -0.72
N PRO A 40 10.96 -1.60 -1.22
CA PRO A 40 10.57 -0.44 -0.42
C PRO A 40 9.10 -0.57 0.02
N ARG A 41 8.78 -0.05 1.21
CA ARG A 41 7.41 0.01 1.74
C ARG A 41 6.90 1.44 1.78
N ILE A 42 5.60 1.59 1.61
CA ILE A 42 4.88 2.81 1.99
C ILE A 42 3.83 2.41 3.01
N GLN A 43 4.02 2.85 4.26
CA GLN A 43 3.14 2.58 5.38
C GLN A 43 2.33 3.83 5.70
N ILE A 44 1.00 3.71 5.68
CA ILE A 44 0.09 4.82 5.96
C ILE A 44 -0.90 4.41 7.05
N ALA A 45 -0.99 5.22 8.10
CA ALA A 45 -2.07 5.14 9.07
C ALA A 45 -3.11 6.23 8.77
N LEU A 46 -4.34 5.83 8.47
CA LEU A 46 -5.48 6.73 8.34
C LEU A 46 -6.17 6.85 9.70
N LEU A 47 -6.12 8.03 10.31
CA LEU A 47 -6.78 8.33 11.58
C LEU A 47 -8.00 9.20 11.29
N LEU A 48 -9.19 8.61 11.33
CA LEU A 48 -10.42 9.28 10.92
C LEU A 48 -11.26 9.62 12.14
N ASP A 49 -11.64 10.89 12.24
CA ASP A 49 -12.69 11.28 13.16
C ASP A 49 -14.03 10.68 12.70
N THR A 50 -14.73 10.10 13.65
CA THR A 50 -16.04 9.46 13.48
C THR A 50 -17.10 10.12 14.36
N SER A 51 -16.91 11.39 14.71
CA SER A 51 -17.94 12.23 15.32
C SER A 51 -19.11 12.48 14.34
N ASN A 52 -20.28 12.89 14.86
CA ASN A 52 -21.52 13.06 14.07
C ASN A 52 -21.40 14.03 12.87
N SER A 53 -20.44 14.96 12.90
CA SER A 53 -20.20 15.90 11.81
C SER A 53 -19.44 15.29 10.63
N MET A 54 -18.89 14.08 10.77
CA MET A 54 -17.85 13.56 9.86
C MET A 54 -18.33 12.57 8.81
N ASP A 55 -19.65 12.39 8.64
CA ASP A 55 -20.21 11.52 7.59
C ASP A 55 -19.69 11.89 6.20
N GLY A 56 -19.55 13.19 5.93
CA GLY A 56 -19.01 13.71 4.67
C GLY A 56 -17.55 13.29 4.44
N LEU A 57 -16.69 13.45 5.45
CA LEU A 57 -15.28 13.01 5.39
C LEU A 57 -15.19 11.50 5.15
N ILE A 58 -15.94 10.70 5.91
CA ILE A 58 -15.93 9.24 5.79
C ILE A 58 -16.40 8.80 4.41
N GLY A 59 -17.46 9.45 3.88
CA GLY A 59 -17.93 9.23 2.52
C GLY A 59 -16.86 9.56 1.47
N GLN A 60 -16.14 10.69 1.65
CA GLN A 60 -15.02 11.04 0.78
C GLN A 60 -13.89 10.01 0.87
N ALA A 61 -13.47 9.61 2.08
CA ALA A 61 -12.45 8.58 2.28
C ALA A 61 -12.82 7.25 1.60
N LYS A 62 -14.07 6.78 1.79
CA LYS A 62 -14.62 5.58 1.11
C LYS A 62 -14.50 5.67 -0.41
N SER A 63 -14.81 6.83 -0.99
CA SER A 63 -14.74 7.04 -2.44
C SER A 63 -13.31 7.16 -2.99
N GLN A 64 -12.34 7.57 -2.16
CA GLN A 64 -10.98 7.92 -2.60
C GLN A 64 -9.89 6.94 -2.17
N LEU A 65 -10.21 5.94 -1.35
CA LEU A 65 -9.26 4.90 -0.93
C LEU A 65 -8.47 4.33 -2.11
N TRP A 66 -9.18 3.94 -3.16
CA TRP A 66 -8.57 3.32 -4.35
C TRP A 66 -7.75 4.31 -5.16
N THR A 67 -8.14 5.58 -5.21
CA THR A 67 -7.35 6.64 -5.85
C THR A 67 -6.00 6.79 -5.15
N LEU A 68 -6.00 6.87 -3.82
CA LEU A 68 -4.77 6.94 -3.01
C LEU A 68 -3.87 5.73 -3.27
N VAL A 69 -4.43 4.51 -3.21
CA VAL A 69 -3.68 3.27 -3.47
C VAL A 69 -3.04 3.28 -4.86
N ASN A 70 -3.78 3.69 -5.90
CA ASN A 70 -3.24 3.75 -7.26
C ASN A 70 -2.06 4.73 -7.35
N GLU A 71 -2.21 5.92 -6.79
CA GLU A 71 -1.18 6.95 -6.82
C GLU A 71 0.07 6.53 -6.05
N LEU A 72 -0.08 5.79 -4.95
CA LEU A 72 1.05 5.19 -4.24
C LEU A 72 1.75 4.10 -5.06
N GLY A 73 0.97 3.25 -5.73
CA GLY A 73 1.48 2.13 -6.53
C GLY A 73 2.21 2.55 -7.81
N GLU A 74 1.95 3.75 -8.33
CA GLU A 74 2.65 4.32 -9.49
C GLU A 74 4.11 4.70 -9.19
N GLY A 75 4.43 5.00 -7.93
CA GLY A 75 5.77 5.36 -7.51
C GLY A 75 6.72 4.17 -7.54
N LYS A 76 7.96 4.36 -7.99
CA LYS A 76 9.01 3.34 -7.94
C LYS A 76 10.25 3.84 -7.22
N LYS A 77 10.82 3.01 -6.34
CA LYS A 77 12.11 3.28 -5.72
C LYS A 77 13.05 2.12 -5.99
N HIS A 78 14.27 2.46 -6.43
CA HIS A 78 15.25 1.48 -6.93
C HIS A 78 14.71 0.54 -8.03
N GLY A 79 13.79 1.05 -8.87
CA GLY A 79 13.17 0.26 -9.94
C GLY A 79 12.06 -0.70 -9.47
N GLN A 80 11.77 -0.75 -8.18
CA GLN A 80 10.76 -1.61 -7.57
C GLN A 80 9.50 -0.79 -7.23
N THR A 81 8.33 -1.40 -7.46
CA THR A 81 7.05 -0.90 -6.95
C THR A 81 6.99 -1.17 -5.44
N PRO A 82 6.53 -0.20 -4.61
CA PRO A 82 6.46 -0.40 -3.18
C PRO A 82 5.43 -1.45 -2.77
N ILE A 83 5.67 -2.06 -1.62
CA ILE A 83 4.62 -2.70 -0.84
C ILE A 83 3.84 -1.61 -0.13
N ILE A 84 2.53 -1.54 -0.35
CA ILE A 84 1.65 -0.56 0.30
C ILE A 84 1.01 -1.24 1.51
N GLU A 85 1.10 -0.58 2.66
CA GLU A 85 0.47 -1.04 3.89
C GLU A 85 -0.38 0.07 4.47
N LEU A 86 -1.64 -0.25 4.73
CA LEU A 86 -2.59 0.69 5.29
C LEU A 86 -3.04 0.21 6.67
N ALA A 87 -3.10 1.14 7.62
CA ALA A 87 -3.73 0.97 8.92
C ALA A 87 -4.91 1.94 9.03
N LEU A 88 -5.88 1.59 9.86
CA LEU A 88 -7.08 2.39 10.07
C LEU A 88 -7.36 2.53 11.56
N TYR A 89 -7.47 3.77 12.00
CA TYR A 89 -7.98 4.13 13.32
C TYR A 89 -9.23 4.98 13.16
N GLU A 90 -10.14 4.80 14.12
CA GLU A 90 -11.20 5.75 14.38
C GLU A 90 -10.97 6.42 15.74
N TYR A 91 -11.33 7.68 15.83
CA TYR A 91 -11.39 8.43 17.08
C TYR A 91 -12.63 9.33 17.09
N GLY A 92 -12.93 9.95 18.24
CA GLY A 92 -14.05 10.89 18.34
C GLY A 92 -15.42 10.24 18.50
N ASN A 93 -15.48 8.95 18.87
CA ASN A 93 -16.74 8.20 18.94
C ASN A 93 -17.10 7.70 20.35
N SER A 94 -18.28 8.08 20.86
CA SER A 94 -18.72 7.75 22.23
C SER A 94 -18.97 6.27 22.49
N ASN A 95 -19.18 5.46 21.44
CA ASN A 95 -19.25 4.00 21.60
C ASN A 95 -17.88 3.38 21.91
N ILE A 96 -16.80 4.12 21.68
CA ILE A 96 -15.47 3.70 22.06
C ILE A 96 -15.26 4.03 23.53
N SER A 97 -14.77 3.04 24.29
CA SER A 97 -14.61 3.19 25.73
C SER A 97 -13.76 4.41 26.10
N VAL A 98 -14.22 5.17 27.10
CA VAL A 98 -13.48 6.28 27.71
C VAL A 98 -12.09 5.85 28.17
N SER A 99 -11.95 4.62 28.67
CA SER A 99 -10.65 4.07 29.10
C SER A 99 -9.68 3.81 27.94
N LYS A 100 -10.17 3.79 26.71
CA LYS A 100 -9.38 3.76 25.47
C LYS A 100 -9.20 5.15 24.85
N GLY A 101 -9.61 6.21 25.53
CA GLY A 101 -9.51 7.59 25.03
C GLY A 101 -10.39 7.87 23.82
N TYR A 102 -11.51 7.16 23.68
CA TYR A 102 -12.37 7.19 22.49
C TYR A 102 -11.64 6.81 21.19
N ILE A 103 -10.61 5.96 21.27
CA ILE A 103 -9.80 5.53 20.11
C ILE A 103 -9.85 4.02 19.93
N ARG A 104 -9.98 3.59 18.67
CA ARG A 104 -9.91 2.18 18.29
C ARG A 104 -9.00 2.02 17.09
N GLN A 105 -7.98 1.16 17.23
CA GLN A 105 -7.31 0.56 16.09
C GLN A 105 -8.30 -0.38 15.41
N VAL A 106 -8.84 0.03 14.26
CA VAL A 106 -9.78 -0.75 13.47
C VAL A 106 -9.02 -1.82 12.69
N LEU A 107 -7.83 -1.45 12.19
CA LEU A 107 -6.96 -2.32 11.42
C LEU A 107 -5.49 -1.95 11.67
N SER A 108 -4.65 -2.95 11.93
CA SER A 108 -3.19 -2.78 11.90
C SER A 108 -2.68 -2.58 10.47
N LEU A 109 -1.40 -2.25 10.31
CA LEU A 109 -0.76 -2.18 9.00
C LEU A 109 -0.92 -3.52 8.28
N THR A 110 -1.54 -3.49 7.10
CA THR A 110 -1.77 -4.68 6.27
C THR A 110 -1.64 -4.36 4.79
N THR A 111 -1.22 -5.36 4.02
CA THR A 111 -1.25 -5.34 2.55
C THR A 111 -2.60 -5.77 1.98
N ASP A 112 -3.53 -6.24 2.81
CA ASP A 112 -4.87 -6.65 2.40
C ASP A 112 -5.79 -5.43 2.23
N LEU A 113 -5.75 -4.85 1.02
CA LEU A 113 -6.52 -3.65 0.70
C LEU A 113 -8.04 -3.89 0.70
N ASP A 114 -8.50 -5.13 0.54
CA ASP A 114 -9.92 -5.45 0.63
C ASP A 114 -10.40 -5.46 2.09
N ASP A 115 -9.56 -5.87 3.05
CA ASP A 115 -9.86 -5.72 4.48
C ASP A 115 -9.91 -4.24 4.89
N VAL A 116 -8.95 -3.44 4.40
CA VAL A 116 -8.96 -1.97 4.61
C VAL A 116 -10.27 -1.37 4.11
N SER A 117 -10.68 -1.72 2.89
CA SER A 117 -11.94 -1.27 2.31
C SER A 117 -13.14 -1.74 3.13
N GLU A 118 -13.20 -3.01 3.52
CA GLU A 118 -14.28 -3.55 4.33
C GLU A 118 -14.43 -2.76 5.65
N LYS A 119 -13.32 -2.59 6.38
CA LYS A 119 -13.31 -1.87 7.66
C LYS A 119 -13.67 -0.40 7.48
N LEU A 120 -13.15 0.25 6.44
CA LEU A 120 -13.50 1.63 6.13
C LEU A 120 -14.99 1.78 5.83
N PHE A 121 -15.57 0.88 5.03
CA PHE A 121 -17.00 0.89 4.69
C PHE A 121 -17.89 0.61 5.90
N ALA A 122 -17.42 -0.17 6.87
CA ALA A 122 -18.11 -0.47 8.13
C ALA A 122 -18.07 0.67 9.16
N LEU A 123 -17.24 1.71 8.97
CA LEU A 123 -17.24 2.87 9.86
C LEU A 123 -18.57 3.62 9.81
N SER A 124 -19.04 3.99 11.00
CA SER A 124 -20.23 4.79 11.25
C SER A 124 -19.89 5.90 12.24
N THR A 125 -20.53 7.06 12.09
CA THR A 125 -20.37 8.15 13.04
C THR A 125 -21.23 7.94 14.29
N ASP A 126 -20.67 8.30 15.44
CA ASP A 126 -21.44 8.51 16.65
C ASP A 126 -20.64 9.50 17.50
N GLY A 127 -21.23 10.63 17.89
CA GLY A 127 -20.52 11.76 18.47
C GLY A 127 -19.63 11.40 19.66
N GLY A 128 -18.61 12.20 19.94
CA GLY A 128 -17.65 11.93 21.01
C GLY A 128 -16.61 13.03 21.13
N GLN A 129 -15.59 12.81 21.96
CA GLN A 129 -14.51 13.76 22.15
C GLN A 129 -13.31 13.42 21.25
N GLU A 130 -12.81 14.41 20.54
CA GLU A 130 -11.79 14.25 19.51
C GLU A 130 -10.38 14.41 20.09
N TYR A 131 -9.77 13.31 20.55
CA TYR A 131 -8.45 13.35 21.16
C TYR A 131 -7.33 13.11 20.14
N ALA A 132 -7.05 14.12 19.31
CA ALA A 132 -6.03 14.05 18.25
C ALA A 132 -4.63 13.65 18.77
N GLY A 133 -4.18 14.23 19.89
CA GLY A 133 -2.87 13.89 20.49
C GLY A 133 -2.78 12.44 20.99
N GLU A 134 -3.88 11.88 21.49
CA GLU A 134 -3.96 10.50 21.97
C GLU A 134 -3.93 9.52 20.79
N VAL A 135 -4.69 9.76 19.72
CA VAL A 135 -4.71 8.84 18.55
C VAL A 135 -3.38 8.84 17.80
N LEU A 136 -2.71 9.99 17.71
CA LEU A 136 -1.33 10.07 17.20
C LEU A 136 -0.38 9.22 18.04
N THR A 137 -0.44 9.37 19.37
CA THR A 137 0.42 8.59 20.29
C THR A 137 0.17 7.09 20.13
N LYS A 138 -1.11 6.67 20.14
CA LYS A 138 -1.48 5.26 20.01
C LYS A 138 -1.03 4.66 18.69
N SER A 139 -1.27 5.34 17.57
CA SER A 139 -0.82 4.84 16.26
C SER A 139 0.69 4.75 16.13
N LEU A 140 1.46 5.62 16.79
CA LEU A 140 2.91 5.53 16.84
C LEU A 140 3.41 4.37 17.71
N ASP A 141 2.71 4.06 18.81
CA ASP A 141 3.11 3.04 19.78
C ASP A 141 2.63 1.61 19.42
N GLU A 142 1.45 1.50 18.81
CA GLU A 142 0.76 0.21 18.56
C GLU A 142 1.04 -0.38 17.16
N LEU A 143 1.38 0.45 16.17
CA LEU A 143 1.67 -0.02 14.81
C LEU A 143 3.13 -0.47 14.64
N GLU A 144 3.30 -1.55 13.87
CA GLU A 144 4.63 -2.07 13.50
C GLU A 144 5.24 -1.26 12.34
N TRP A 145 5.67 -0.04 12.65
CA TRP A 145 6.38 0.82 11.70
C TRP A 145 7.73 0.21 11.29
N SER A 146 8.02 0.25 10.00
CA SER A 146 9.26 -0.26 9.43
C SER A 146 10.48 0.54 9.90
N ASP A 147 11.58 -0.16 10.17
CA ASP A 147 12.90 0.42 10.41
C ASP A 147 13.70 0.67 9.12
N GLY A 148 13.11 0.31 7.97
CA GLY A 148 13.68 0.47 6.65
C GLY A 148 13.93 1.93 6.29
N LYS A 149 15.19 2.26 5.97
CA LYS A 149 15.59 3.61 5.52
C LYS A 149 15.04 3.98 4.15
N ASP A 150 14.64 2.98 3.37
CA ASP A 150 14.08 3.17 2.05
C ASP A 150 12.55 3.31 2.07
N ASP A 151 11.94 3.16 3.24
CA ASP A 151 10.49 3.15 3.40
C ASP A 151 9.94 4.54 3.73
N MET A 152 8.73 4.81 3.25
CA MET A 152 7.96 5.99 3.62
C MET A 152 6.96 5.62 4.70
N LYS A 153 6.90 6.42 5.76
CA LYS A 153 5.94 6.25 6.86
C LYS A 153 5.15 7.53 7.03
N LEU A 154 3.83 7.42 6.98
CA LEU A 154 2.93 8.56 6.98
C LEU A 154 1.73 8.28 7.88
N ILE A 155 1.38 9.25 8.70
CA ILE A 155 0.08 9.33 9.38
C ILE A 155 -0.72 10.40 8.66
N ILE A 156 -1.96 10.10 8.30
CA ILE A 156 -2.94 11.08 7.81
C ILE A 156 -4.05 11.14 8.84
N ILE A 157 -4.15 12.24 9.58
CA ILE A 157 -5.21 12.48 10.55
C ILE A 157 -6.23 13.48 10.00
N ALA A 158 -7.52 13.18 10.16
CA ALA A 158 -8.61 14.03 9.68
C ALA A 158 -9.69 14.22 10.75
N GLY A 159 -10.23 15.44 10.89
CA GLY A 159 -11.19 15.84 11.93
C GLY A 159 -11.56 17.32 11.85
N ASN A 160 -12.43 17.81 12.73
CA ASN A 160 -12.95 19.17 12.68
C ASN A 160 -12.88 19.96 14.00
N GLU A 161 -12.50 19.33 15.12
CA GLU A 161 -12.34 20.03 16.40
C GLU A 161 -10.91 20.53 16.65
N PRO A 162 -10.68 21.36 17.69
CA PRO A 162 -9.33 21.78 18.04
C PRO A 162 -8.38 20.62 18.33
N PHE A 163 -7.20 20.68 17.72
CA PHE A 163 -6.18 19.63 17.81
C PHE A 163 -5.58 19.48 19.23
N THR A 164 -5.91 20.42 20.12
CA THR A 164 -5.45 20.49 21.52
C THR A 164 -6.41 19.82 22.52
N GLN A 165 -7.49 19.18 22.05
CA GLN A 165 -8.40 18.46 22.94
C GLN A 165 -7.73 17.22 23.57
N GLY A 166 -8.13 16.89 24.81
CA GLY A 166 -7.61 15.76 25.57
C GLY A 166 -6.43 16.10 26.50
N THR A 167 -5.96 15.11 27.25
CA THR A 167 -4.86 15.26 28.22
C THR A 167 -3.49 15.01 27.62
N VAL A 168 -3.42 14.28 26.50
CA VAL A 168 -2.17 13.99 25.78
C VAL A 168 -1.92 15.07 24.74
N THR A 169 -0.81 15.77 24.90
CA THR A 169 -0.38 16.84 24.00
C THR A 169 0.23 16.28 22.72
N TRP A 170 -0.22 16.77 21.57
CA TRP A 170 0.27 16.34 20.25
C TRP A 170 1.77 16.58 20.04
N GLN A 171 2.38 17.54 20.74
CA GLN A 171 3.82 17.84 20.66
C GLN A 171 4.68 16.63 21.04
N SER A 172 4.25 15.84 22.02
CA SER A 172 4.97 14.61 22.40
C SER A 172 4.91 13.54 21.31
N ALA A 173 3.77 13.43 20.61
CA ALA A 173 3.63 12.54 19.46
C ALA A 173 4.51 13.01 18.29
N CYS A 174 4.64 14.33 18.07
CA CYS A 174 5.54 14.88 17.06
C CYS A 174 7.01 14.49 17.27
N GLU A 175 7.49 14.55 18.51
CA GLU A 175 8.87 14.16 18.84
C GLU A 175 9.11 12.67 18.53
N ARG A 176 8.14 11.81 18.89
CA ARG A 176 8.17 10.38 18.56
C ARG A 176 8.13 10.14 17.05
N ALA A 177 7.23 10.82 16.34
CA ALA A 177 7.11 10.70 14.89
C ALA A 177 8.41 11.09 14.18
N LYS A 178 9.06 12.20 14.57
CA LYS A 178 10.39 12.58 14.05
C LYS A 178 11.44 11.51 14.29
N GLN A 179 11.53 10.99 15.52
CA GLN A 179 12.50 9.96 15.87
C GLN A 179 12.28 8.67 15.05
N GLY A 180 11.01 8.31 14.83
CA GLY A 180 10.61 7.19 14.00
C GLY A 180 10.65 7.45 12.50
N GLY A 181 10.93 8.67 12.03
CA GLY A 181 10.86 9.03 10.61
C GLY A 181 9.45 8.90 10.03
N VAL A 182 8.42 9.15 10.84
CA VAL A 182 7.01 9.14 10.46
C VAL A 182 6.57 10.58 10.19
N ILE A 183 6.03 10.83 9.00
CA ILE A 183 5.46 12.12 8.61
C ILE A 183 4.03 12.21 9.15
N ILE A 184 3.59 13.39 9.59
CA ILE A 184 2.20 13.61 10.04
C ILE A 184 1.53 14.64 9.12
N ASP A 185 0.62 14.16 8.29
CA ASP A 185 -0.28 15.00 7.51
C ASP A 185 -1.59 15.20 8.27
N THR A 186 -2.13 16.41 8.18
CA THR A 186 -3.37 16.76 8.87
C THR A 186 -4.38 17.32 7.88
N ILE A 187 -5.62 16.89 8.01
CA ILE A 187 -6.75 17.31 7.18
C ILE A 187 -7.83 17.89 8.09
N HIS A 188 -7.93 19.21 8.11
CA HIS A 188 -8.99 19.88 8.85
C HIS A 188 -10.26 19.99 8.00
N CYS A 189 -11.36 19.43 8.51
CA CYS A 189 -12.68 19.51 7.89
C CYS A 189 -13.36 20.84 8.29
N GLY A 190 -13.08 21.88 7.52
CA GLY A 190 -13.62 23.22 7.77
C GLY A 190 -12.75 24.33 7.20
N ASP A 191 -12.97 25.55 7.72
CA ASP A 191 -12.24 26.73 7.29
C ASP A 191 -10.72 26.63 7.56
N THR A 192 -9.93 27.20 6.64
CA THR A 192 -8.47 27.11 6.70
C THR A 192 -7.88 27.89 7.87
N ASP A 193 -8.39 29.08 8.14
CA ASP A 193 -7.86 29.88 9.24
C ASP A 193 -8.29 29.31 10.61
N VAL A 194 -9.43 28.60 10.66
CA VAL A 194 -9.83 27.86 11.85
C VAL A 194 -8.81 26.76 12.16
N GLY A 195 -8.53 25.85 11.21
CA GLY A 195 -7.56 24.78 11.45
C GLY A 195 -6.16 25.29 11.80
N ILE A 196 -5.73 26.42 11.23
CA ILE A 196 -4.49 27.08 11.63
C ILE A 196 -4.53 27.51 13.10
N ARG A 197 -5.58 28.24 13.52
CA ARG A 197 -5.69 28.75 14.90
C ARG A 197 -5.94 27.66 15.93
N THR A 198 -6.47 26.51 15.52
CA THR A 198 -6.80 25.40 16.40
C THR A 198 -5.75 24.28 16.39
N GLY A 199 -4.58 24.53 15.81
CA GLY A 199 -3.38 23.70 15.97
C GLY A 199 -3.16 22.63 14.89
N TRP A 200 -4.06 22.48 13.90
CA TRP A 200 -3.91 21.50 12.82
C TRP A 200 -2.66 21.77 11.99
N LYS A 201 -2.45 23.02 11.58
CA LYS A 201 -1.26 23.37 10.79
C LYS A 201 0.04 23.11 11.56
N GLU A 202 0.07 23.52 12.83
CA GLU A 202 1.26 23.36 13.67
C GLU A 202 1.59 21.87 13.89
N ALA A 203 0.57 21.02 14.04
CA ALA A 203 0.73 19.58 14.14
C ALA A 203 1.20 18.92 12.82
N ALA A 204 0.87 19.46 11.65
CA ALA A 204 1.44 18.97 10.39
C ALA A 204 2.92 19.36 10.26
N ASP A 205 3.20 20.65 10.47
CA ASP A 205 4.56 21.21 10.38
C ASP A 205 5.50 20.50 11.36
N CYS A 206 4.97 20.09 12.52
CA CYS A 206 5.77 19.49 13.57
C CYS A 206 6.52 18.25 13.11
N ALA A 207 6.00 17.43 12.20
CA ALA A 207 6.67 16.21 11.73
C ALA A 207 6.98 16.25 10.22
N GLY A 208 7.10 17.46 9.66
CA GLY A 208 7.44 17.66 8.26
C GLY A 208 6.33 17.27 7.27
N GLY A 209 5.09 17.19 7.75
CA GLY A 209 3.95 16.87 6.90
C GLY A 209 3.29 18.10 6.30
N ILE A 210 2.09 17.89 5.77
CA ILE A 210 1.34 18.87 5.01
C ILE A 210 0.01 19.13 5.72
N TYR A 211 -0.28 20.42 5.91
CA TYR A 211 -1.59 20.88 6.37
C TYR A 211 -2.54 21.03 5.18
N MET A 212 -3.68 20.38 5.29
CA MET A 212 -4.71 20.31 4.26
C MET A 212 -6.06 20.68 4.86
N THR A 213 -6.95 21.18 4.00
CA THR A 213 -8.33 21.47 4.37
C THR A 213 -9.26 20.91 3.33
N ILE A 214 -10.37 20.35 3.79
CA ILE A 214 -11.44 19.89 2.91
C ILE A 214 -12.76 20.50 3.37
N ASN A 215 -13.65 20.67 2.41
CA ASN A 215 -15.06 20.82 2.72
C ASN A 215 -15.68 19.42 2.74
N GLN A 216 -16.14 18.98 3.90
CA GLN A 216 -16.73 17.65 4.07
C GLN A 216 -18.05 17.48 3.30
N ASP A 217 -18.74 18.58 2.99
CA ASP A 217 -20.00 18.58 2.24
C ASP A 217 -19.76 18.49 0.72
N GLU A 218 -18.53 18.74 0.25
CA GLU A 218 -18.17 18.55 -1.16
C GLU A 218 -18.19 17.06 -1.50
N LYS A 219 -18.90 16.72 -2.58
CA LYS A 219 -18.93 15.36 -3.09
C LYS A 219 -17.96 15.24 -4.25
N TYR A 220 -17.21 14.14 -4.27
CA TYR A 220 -16.44 13.79 -5.46
C TYR A 220 -17.35 13.72 -6.69
N VAL A 221 -17.00 14.47 -7.73
CA VAL A 221 -17.72 14.48 -9.00
C VAL A 221 -16.99 13.59 -9.98
N HIS A 222 -17.64 12.50 -10.39
CA HIS A 222 -17.15 11.67 -11.48
C HIS A 222 -17.20 12.45 -12.80
N VAL A 223 -16.07 12.52 -13.50
CA VAL A 223 -15.99 13.08 -14.85
C VAL A 223 -16.15 11.93 -15.84
N PRO A 224 -17.26 11.86 -16.59
CA PRO A 224 -17.50 10.75 -17.51
C PRO A 224 -16.44 10.69 -18.61
N SER A 225 -15.93 9.49 -18.89
CA SER A 225 -15.01 9.25 -20.01
C SER A 225 -15.60 8.26 -21.03
N PRO A 226 -15.16 8.32 -22.30
CA PRO A 226 -15.55 7.33 -23.31
C PRO A 226 -15.15 5.88 -23.01
N TRP A 227 -14.25 5.65 -22.04
CA TRP A 227 -13.71 4.32 -21.72
C TRP A 227 -14.32 3.71 -20.45
N ASP A 228 -15.18 4.45 -19.73
CA ASP A 228 -15.70 4.02 -18.42
C ASP A 228 -16.41 2.67 -18.50
N ASP A 229 -17.33 2.49 -19.45
CA ASP A 229 -18.12 1.26 -19.55
C ASP A 229 -17.24 0.06 -19.97
N THR A 230 -16.27 0.28 -20.86
CA THR A 230 -15.30 -0.77 -21.25
C THR A 230 -14.42 -1.18 -20.07
N LEU A 231 -13.97 -0.22 -19.25
CA LEU A 231 -13.24 -0.51 -18.02
C LEU A 231 -14.11 -1.32 -17.05
N ILE A 232 -15.35 -0.92 -16.83
CA ILE A 232 -16.29 -1.65 -15.97
C ILE A 232 -16.53 -3.09 -16.45
N ASP A 233 -16.63 -3.31 -17.76
CA ASP A 233 -16.75 -4.67 -18.31
C ASP A 233 -15.45 -5.49 -18.17
N LEU A 234 -14.28 -4.85 -18.25
CA LEU A 234 -13.01 -5.51 -17.94
C LEU A 234 -12.92 -5.93 -16.47
N ASN A 235 -13.54 -5.20 -15.54
CA ASN A 235 -13.60 -5.63 -14.13
C ASN A 235 -14.33 -6.96 -13.96
N LYS A 236 -15.44 -7.17 -14.69
CA LYS A 236 -16.18 -8.45 -14.66
C LYS A 236 -15.29 -9.60 -15.12
N LYS A 237 -14.60 -9.41 -16.26
CA LYS A 237 -13.66 -10.41 -16.79
C LYS A 237 -12.49 -10.65 -15.84
N LEU A 238 -11.96 -9.61 -15.20
CA LEU A 238 -10.90 -9.73 -14.21
C LEU A 238 -11.37 -10.59 -13.02
N ASN A 239 -12.60 -10.38 -12.54
CA ASN A 239 -13.20 -11.16 -11.46
C ASN A 239 -13.32 -12.66 -11.79
N ASP A 240 -13.63 -12.99 -13.04
CA ASP A 240 -13.73 -14.37 -13.53
C ASP A 240 -12.38 -15.10 -13.57
N THR A 241 -11.27 -14.38 -13.30
CA THR A 241 -9.95 -14.99 -13.19
C THR A 241 -9.56 -15.36 -11.76
N TYR A 242 -10.28 -14.94 -10.71
CA TYR A 242 -9.95 -15.28 -9.32
C TYR A 242 -10.61 -16.59 -8.88
N PHE A 243 -9.82 -17.47 -8.27
CA PHE A 243 -10.26 -18.79 -7.81
C PHE A 243 -9.81 -19.03 -6.37
N GLY A 244 -10.79 -19.04 -5.47
CA GLY A 244 -10.59 -19.23 -4.04
C GLY A 244 -10.07 -20.63 -3.70
N TYR A 245 -8.95 -20.76 -2.99
CA TYR A 245 -8.44 -22.03 -2.46
C TYR A 245 -8.40 -22.04 -0.93
N GLY A 246 -8.33 -23.24 -0.36
CA GLY A 246 -8.28 -23.46 1.08
C GLY A 246 -9.57 -23.04 1.82
N ALA A 247 -9.51 -23.09 3.15
CA ALA A 247 -10.69 -22.90 4.00
C ALA A 247 -11.35 -21.52 3.88
N SER A 248 -10.56 -20.48 3.57
CA SER A 248 -11.04 -19.09 3.47
C SER A 248 -11.28 -18.61 2.04
N GLY A 249 -10.92 -19.41 1.02
CA GLY A 249 -10.93 -19.00 -0.39
C GLY A 249 -12.26 -18.46 -0.88
N ALA A 250 -13.35 -19.18 -0.60
CA ALA A 250 -14.70 -18.76 -1.01
C ALA A 250 -15.15 -17.46 -0.33
N HIS A 251 -14.89 -17.32 0.98
CA HIS A 251 -15.25 -16.12 1.73
C HIS A 251 -14.47 -14.89 1.27
N LEU A 252 -13.16 -15.03 1.03
CA LEU A 252 -12.31 -13.91 0.61
C LEU A 252 -12.60 -13.49 -0.84
N LYS A 253 -12.93 -14.44 -1.72
CA LYS A 253 -13.46 -14.14 -3.06
C LYS A 253 -14.77 -13.34 -3.00
N GLU A 254 -15.70 -13.74 -2.12
CA GLU A 254 -16.95 -13.00 -1.92
C GLU A 254 -16.67 -11.60 -1.34
N ARG A 255 -15.75 -11.48 -0.37
CA ARG A 255 -15.35 -10.19 0.19
C ARG A 255 -14.81 -9.24 -0.89
N GLN A 256 -14.00 -9.74 -1.83
CA GLN A 256 -13.54 -8.95 -2.99
C GLN A 256 -14.73 -8.42 -3.82
N ALA A 257 -15.74 -9.25 -4.08
CA ALA A 257 -16.95 -8.88 -4.83
C ALA A 257 -17.82 -7.86 -4.07
N VAL A 258 -17.90 -7.97 -2.74
CA VAL A 258 -18.54 -6.97 -1.88
C VAL A 258 -17.80 -5.63 -2.00
N GLN A 259 -16.46 -5.63 -1.99
CA GLN A 259 -15.70 -4.38 -2.15
C GLN A 259 -15.85 -3.77 -3.55
N ASP A 260 -16.01 -4.58 -4.61
CA ASP A 260 -16.39 -4.08 -5.94
C ASP A 260 -17.75 -3.38 -5.91
N SER A 261 -18.71 -3.97 -5.20
CA SER A 261 -20.06 -3.42 -5.04
C SER A 261 -20.07 -2.14 -4.20
N ASN A 262 -19.25 -2.08 -3.15
CA ASN A 262 -19.01 -0.89 -2.34
C ASN A 262 -18.45 0.26 -3.18
N ALA A 263 -17.43 0.00 -4.01
CA ALA A 263 -16.90 1.04 -4.89
C ALA A 263 -17.93 1.50 -5.95
N ALA A 264 -18.71 0.57 -6.50
CA ALA A 264 -19.76 0.87 -7.47
C ALA A 264 -20.92 1.69 -6.89
N SER A 265 -21.27 1.46 -5.61
CA SER A 265 -22.34 2.21 -4.94
C SER A 265 -21.96 3.68 -4.66
N MET A 266 -20.65 3.98 -4.58
CA MET A 266 -20.16 5.35 -4.42
C MET A 266 -20.30 6.16 -5.72
N ASN A 267 -19.70 5.70 -6.81
CA ASN A 267 -19.82 6.24 -8.18
C ASN A 267 -18.94 5.44 -9.16
N LYS A 268 -19.13 5.68 -10.48
CA LYS A 268 -18.31 5.06 -11.55
C LYS A 268 -16.80 5.32 -11.38
N GLY A 269 -16.41 6.51 -10.92
CA GLY A 269 -15.00 6.87 -10.72
C GLY A 269 -14.33 6.03 -9.63
N ALA A 270 -15.01 5.79 -8.52
CA ALA A 270 -14.56 4.89 -7.45
C ALA A 270 -14.46 3.44 -7.94
N GLN A 271 -15.45 2.98 -8.73
CA GLN A 271 -15.41 1.64 -9.36
C GLN A 271 -14.21 1.47 -10.29
N ILE A 272 -13.94 2.45 -11.16
CA ILE A 272 -12.78 2.44 -12.07
C ILE A 272 -11.46 2.51 -11.30
N SER A 273 -11.40 3.32 -10.24
CA SER A 273 -10.21 3.42 -9.39
C SER A 273 -9.92 2.09 -8.69
N ARG A 274 -10.95 1.41 -8.18
CA ARG A 274 -10.79 0.05 -7.61
C ARG A 274 -10.30 -0.94 -8.65
N LEU A 275 -10.91 -0.97 -9.83
CA LEU A 275 -10.47 -1.82 -10.94
C LEU A 275 -8.97 -1.63 -11.23
N ARG A 276 -8.52 -0.37 -11.29
CA ARG A 276 -7.10 -0.09 -11.49
C ARG A 276 -6.24 -0.64 -10.37
N ALA A 277 -6.64 -0.44 -9.11
CA ALA A 277 -5.88 -0.94 -7.97
C ALA A 277 -5.73 -2.46 -8.04
N LYS A 278 -6.81 -3.19 -8.38
CA LYS A 278 -6.81 -4.65 -8.58
C LYS A 278 -5.93 -5.11 -9.75
N SER A 279 -5.66 -4.24 -10.72
CA SER A 279 -4.78 -4.54 -11.86
C SER A 279 -3.31 -4.24 -11.58
N GLN A 280 -2.98 -3.57 -10.47
CA GLN A 280 -1.61 -3.23 -10.12
C GLN A 280 -0.86 -4.41 -9.49
N PRO A 281 0.47 -4.50 -9.66
CA PRO A 281 1.28 -5.54 -9.00
C PRO A 281 1.21 -5.54 -7.47
N GLY A 282 0.85 -4.41 -6.85
CA GLY A 282 0.74 -4.26 -5.40
C GLY A 282 -0.52 -4.88 -4.78
N TYR A 283 -1.53 -5.24 -5.60
CA TYR A 283 -2.71 -5.95 -5.12
C TYR A 283 -2.45 -7.46 -5.21
N SER A 284 -2.20 -8.09 -4.05
CA SER A 284 -1.86 -9.51 -3.96
C SER A 284 -2.87 -10.28 -3.11
N ASN A 285 -3.36 -11.41 -3.64
CA ASN A 285 -4.34 -12.28 -3.00
C ASN A 285 -3.80 -13.69 -2.77
N GLU A 286 -2.48 -13.84 -2.71
CA GLU A 286 -1.78 -15.12 -2.62
C GLU A 286 -2.21 -16.02 -1.45
N SER A 287 -2.84 -15.48 -0.41
CA SER A 287 -3.40 -16.25 0.71
C SER A 287 -4.69 -16.99 0.39
N TRP A 288 -5.38 -16.64 -0.70
CA TRP A 288 -6.71 -17.18 -1.00
C TRP A 288 -7.01 -17.36 -2.49
N ASP A 289 -6.33 -16.66 -3.40
CA ASP A 289 -6.45 -16.86 -4.85
C ASP A 289 -5.35 -17.79 -5.35
N ILE A 290 -5.74 -18.90 -5.98
CA ILE A 290 -4.80 -19.94 -6.40
C ILE A 290 -3.85 -19.48 -7.52
N ILE A 291 -4.28 -18.51 -8.33
CA ILE A 291 -3.46 -17.99 -9.43
C ILE A 291 -2.33 -17.10 -8.88
N ASP A 292 -2.64 -16.20 -7.94
CA ASP A 292 -1.63 -15.41 -7.22
C ASP A 292 -0.71 -16.31 -6.38
N ALA A 293 -1.27 -17.30 -5.67
CA ALA A 293 -0.49 -18.27 -4.90
C ALA A 293 0.49 -19.05 -5.80
N TYR A 294 0.08 -19.45 -7.00
CA TYR A 294 0.91 -20.19 -7.95
C TYR A 294 2.07 -19.33 -8.48
N LYS A 295 1.84 -18.04 -8.68
CA LYS A 295 2.89 -17.09 -9.07
C LYS A 295 3.98 -16.98 -8.00
N LYS A 296 3.62 -17.10 -6.71
CA LYS A 296 4.55 -17.10 -5.58
C LYS A 296 5.28 -18.43 -5.43
N ASP A 297 4.53 -19.54 -5.39
CA ASP A 297 5.07 -20.88 -5.19
C ASP A 297 4.23 -21.94 -5.93
N GLN A 298 4.68 -22.27 -7.13
CA GLN A 298 4.05 -23.28 -7.98
C GLN A 298 4.02 -24.66 -7.31
N SER A 299 5.08 -25.01 -6.58
CA SER A 299 5.23 -26.35 -6.01
C SER A 299 4.25 -26.58 -4.87
N SER A 300 4.11 -25.59 -3.98
CA SER A 300 3.14 -25.62 -2.88
C SER A 300 1.72 -25.72 -3.42
N VAL A 301 1.34 -24.90 -4.41
CA VAL A 301 0.00 -24.92 -4.99
C VAL A 301 -0.35 -26.24 -5.66
N LEU A 302 0.57 -26.83 -6.43
CA LEU A 302 0.31 -28.11 -7.10
C LEU A 302 0.23 -29.29 -6.12
N SER A 303 0.73 -29.12 -4.89
CA SER A 303 0.71 -30.13 -3.83
C SER A 303 -0.52 -30.08 -2.91
N LEU A 304 -1.36 -29.05 -3.03
CA LEU A 304 -2.60 -28.91 -2.24
C LEU A 304 -3.52 -30.13 -2.42
N SER A 305 -4.23 -30.47 -1.35
CA SER A 305 -5.19 -31.58 -1.37
C SER A 305 -6.37 -31.26 -2.29
N ASP A 306 -7.15 -32.28 -2.67
CA ASP A 306 -8.32 -32.05 -3.52
C ASP A 306 -9.41 -31.23 -2.81
N GLU A 307 -9.49 -31.34 -1.49
CA GLU A 307 -10.45 -30.59 -0.66
C GLU A 307 -10.12 -29.09 -0.60
N GLU A 308 -8.83 -28.74 -0.69
CA GLU A 308 -8.34 -27.36 -0.67
C GLU A 308 -8.42 -26.67 -2.05
N MET A 309 -8.62 -27.45 -3.12
CA MET A 309 -8.74 -26.91 -4.46
C MET A 309 -10.06 -26.15 -4.66
N PRO A 310 -10.06 -25.09 -5.50
CA PRO A 310 -11.31 -24.52 -6.00
C PRO A 310 -12.12 -25.60 -6.73
N GLU A 311 -13.44 -25.47 -6.74
CA GLU A 311 -14.38 -26.44 -7.32
C GLU A 311 -14.02 -26.82 -8.77
N GLU A 312 -13.55 -25.86 -9.55
CA GLU A 312 -13.14 -26.06 -10.95
C GLU A 312 -11.92 -26.98 -11.11
N LEU A 313 -11.14 -27.19 -10.04
CA LEU A 313 -9.90 -27.97 -10.04
C LEU A 313 -9.99 -29.27 -9.25
N LYS A 314 -11.09 -29.53 -8.54
CA LYS A 314 -11.32 -30.78 -7.84
C LYS A 314 -11.37 -31.97 -8.80
N GLY A 315 -10.78 -33.09 -8.39
CA GLY A 315 -10.63 -34.30 -9.19
C GLY A 315 -9.67 -34.21 -10.38
N LYS A 316 -9.05 -33.05 -10.64
CA LYS A 316 -8.05 -32.89 -11.70
C LYS A 316 -6.67 -33.38 -11.29
N THR A 317 -5.93 -33.92 -12.24
CA THR A 317 -4.51 -34.27 -12.06
C THR A 317 -3.65 -33.01 -11.91
N ALA A 318 -2.43 -33.16 -11.37
CA ALA A 318 -1.48 -32.05 -11.25
C ALA A 318 -1.17 -31.36 -12.60
N GLY A 319 -1.10 -32.13 -13.69
CA GLY A 319 -0.87 -31.58 -15.04
C GLY A 319 -2.05 -30.75 -15.55
N GLU A 320 -3.28 -31.20 -15.29
CA GLU A 320 -4.50 -30.46 -15.65
C GLU A 320 -4.67 -29.20 -14.80
N ARG A 321 -4.41 -29.29 -13.49
CA ARG A 321 -4.41 -28.14 -12.57
C ARG A 321 -3.42 -27.07 -13.04
N LYS A 322 -2.18 -27.48 -13.34
CA LYS A 322 -1.15 -26.60 -13.90
C LYS A 322 -1.63 -25.90 -15.18
N THR A 323 -2.15 -26.67 -16.13
CA THR A 323 -2.61 -26.15 -17.42
C THR A 323 -3.73 -25.12 -17.26
N PHE A 324 -4.69 -25.38 -16.36
CA PHE A 324 -5.76 -24.44 -16.06
C PHE A 324 -5.23 -23.15 -15.43
N ILE A 325 -4.38 -23.25 -14.42
CA ILE A 325 -3.81 -22.10 -13.71
C ILE A 325 -3.01 -21.22 -14.67
N GLU A 326 -2.13 -21.81 -15.48
CA GLU A 326 -1.32 -21.06 -16.45
C GLU A 326 -2.18 -20.38 -17.52
N THR A 327 -3.25 -21.04 -17.98
CA THR A 327 -4.22 -20.43 -18.91
C THR A 327 -4.89 -19.21 -18.28
N LYS A 328 -5.37 -19.32 -17.04
CA LYS A 328 -6.01 -18.22 -16.31
C LYS A 328 -5.04 -17.09 -15.96
N GLN A 329 -3.77 -17.41 -15.72
CA GLN A 329 -2.73 -16.41 -15.50
C GLN A 329 -2.46 -15.57 -16.76
N VAL A 330 -2.43 -16.19 -17.94
CA VAL A 330 -2.31 -15.48 -19.23
C VAL A 330 -3.53 -14.58 -19.45
N GLU A 331 -4.74 -15.13 -19.29
CA GLU A 331 -5.99 -14.36 -19.42
C GLU A 331 -6.01 -13.13 -18.50
N ARG A 332 -5.66 -13.32 -17.21
CA ARG A 332 -5.57 -12.23 -16.23
C ARG A 332 -4.56 -11.17 -16.65
N THR A 333 -3.38 -11.57 -17.11
CA THR A 333 -2.32 -10.64 -17.54
C THR A 333 -2.77 -9.80 -18.74
N ASP A 334 -3.45 -10.40 -19.71
CA ASP A 334 -3.96 -9.70 -20.89
C ASP A 334 -5.08 -8.71 -20.54
N ILE A 335 -5.95 -9.05 -19.58
CA ILE A 335 -6.99 -8.15 -19.05
C ILE A 335 -6.34 -6.98 -18.31
N GLN A 336 -5.37 -7.25 -17.43
CA GLN A 336 -4.64 -6.22 -16.69
C GLN A 336 -3.92 -5.24 -17.62
N LYS A 337 -3.34 -5.73 -18.73
CA LYS A 337 -2.75 -4.88 -19.76
C LYS A 337 -3.77 -3.93 -20.41
N GLN A 338 -4.94 -4.45 -20.78
CA GLN A 338 -6.02 -3.62 -21.34
C GLN A 338 -6.51 -2.57 -20.34
N ILE A 339 -6.63 -2.94 -19.05
CA ILE A 339 -6.99 -2.01 -17.97
C ILE A 339 -5.94 -0.91 -17.83
N ALA A 340 -4.65 -1.24 -17.88
CA ALA A 340 -3.58 -0.25 -17.79
C ALA A 340 -3.62 0.74 -18.96
N GLU A 341 -3.75 0.25 -20.20
CA GLU A 341 -3.80 1.07 -21.41
C GLU A 341 -5.02 2.01 -21.44
N LEU A 342 -6.23 1.47 -21.20
CA LEU A 342 -7.45 2.27 -21.15
C LEU A 342 -7.51 3.17 -19.90
N GLY A 343 -6.94 2.69 -18.81
CA GLY A 343 -6.80 3.42 -17.57
C GLY A 343 -5.97 4.69 -17.78
N GLN A 344 -4.82 4.60 -18.44
CA GLN A 344 -4.01 5.79 -18.69
C GLN A 344 -4.76 6.82 -19.57
N LYS A 345 -5.46 6.36 -20.61
CA LYS A 345 -6.27 7.23 -21.48
C LYS A 345 -7.37 7.95 -20.69
N GLN A 346 -8.09 7.21 -19.85
CA GLN A 346 -9.13 7.77 -19.00
C GLN A 346 -8.57 8.78 -17.99
N LYS A 347 -7.43 8.46 -17.34
CA LYS A 347 -6.76 9.36 -16.38
C LYS A 347 -6.41 10.68 -17.03
N ASN A 348 -5.75 10.63 -18.19
CA ASN A 348 -5.34 11.83 -18.93
C ASN A 348 -6.56 12.66 -19.37
N TYR A 349 -7.60 12.01 -19.89
CA TYR A 349 -8.84 12.70 -20.30
C TYR A 349 -9.53 13.40 -19.13
N VAL A 350 -9.67 12.71 -17.99
CA VAL A 350 -10.27 13.29 -16.78
C VAL A 350 -9.44 14.46 -16.25
N ALA A 351 -8.11 14.33 -16.25
CA ALA A 351 -7.22 15.42 -15.83
C ALA A 351 -7.39 16.67 -16.70
N GLU A 352 -7.43 16.52 -18.03
CA GLU A 352 -7.68 17.65 -18.94
C GLU A 352 -9.08 18.25 -18.73
N LYS A 353 -10.12 17.43 -18.59
CA LYS A 353 -11.48 17.92 -18.33
C LYS A 353 -11.62 18.63 -17.00
N ARG A 354 -10.89 18.22 -15.97
CA ARG A 354 -10.88 18.90 -14.67
C ARG A 354 -10.24 20.30 -14.76
N LYS A 355 -9.25 20.52 -15.62
CA LYS A 355 -8.68 21.87 -15.86
C LYS A 355 -9.70 22.85 -16.44
N GLU A 356 -10.71 22.34 -17.17
CA GLU A 356 -11.81 23.14 -17.71
C GLU A 356 -12.89 23.47 -16.66
N MET A 357 -12.86 22.81 -15.49
CA MET A 357 -13.81 23.00 -14.39
C MET A 357 -13.23 23.95 -13.33
N SER A 358 -14.09 24.63 -12.57
CA SER A 358 -13.62 25.41 -11.41
C SER A 358 -12.96 24.48 -10.39
N GLU A 359 -11.75 24.83 -9.92
CA GLU A 359 -11.01 24.03 -8.93
C GLU A 359 -11.85 23.79 -7.67
N THR A 360 -12.24 22.54 -7.42
CA THR A 360 -12.79 22.11 -6.14
C THR A 360 -11.70 21.46 -5.30
N LYS A 361 -11.63 21.86 -4.03
CA LYS A 361 -10.75 21.29 -3.01
C LYS A 361 -11.35 20.01 -2.44
N THR A 362 -11.43 18.98 -3.27
CA THR A 362 -11.85 17.64 -2.85
C THR A 362 -10.69 16.87 -2.22
N LEU A 363 -11.00 15.94 -1.31
CA LEU A 363 -10.02 15.12 -0.59
C LEU A 363 -9.02 14.42 -1.54
N ASP A 364 -9.46 14.00 -2.73
CA ASP A 364 -8.63 13.31 -3.72
C ASP A 364 -7.48 14.17 -4.24
N ASN A 365 -7.77 15.34 -4.80
CA ASN A 365 -6.75 16.19 -5.43
C ASN A 365 -5.68 16.61 -4.42
N ILE A 366 -6.12 16.92 -3.20
CA ILE A 366 -5.24 17.43 -2.14
C ILE A 366 -4.36 16.30 -1.57
N MET A 367 -4.97 15.18 -1.18
CA MET A 367 -4.25 14.04 -0.61
C MET A 367 -3.29 13.40 -1.61
N VAL A 368 -3.72 13.19 -2.87
CA VAL A 368 -2.86 12.61 -3.91
C VAL A 368 -1.64 13.49 -4.17
N THR A 369 -1.84 14.81 -4.29
CA THR A 369 -0.74 15.76 -4.54
C THR A 369 0.25 15.77 -3.39
N ALA A 370 -0.25 15.81 -2.14
CA ALA A 370 0.56 15.79 -0.94
C ALA A 370 1.39 14.51 -0.82
N VAL A 371 0.73 13.35 -0.92
CA VAL A 371 1.37 12.04 -0.79
C VAL A 371 2.39 11.81 -1.89
N ARG A 372 2.09 12.18 -3.15
CA ARG A 372 3.03 12.06 -4.27
C ARG A 372 4.26 12.94 -4.08
N LYS A 373 4.09 14.16 -3.56
CA LYS A 373 5.20 15.06 -3.22
C LYS A 373 6.11 14.42 -2.17
N GLN A 374 5.53 13.92 -1.08
CA GLN A 374 6.31 13.31 0.03
C GLN A 374 6.98 12.00 -0.37
N ALA A 375 6.30 11.16 -1.17
CA ALA A 375 6.91 9.97 -1.75
C ALA A 375 8.11 10.35 -2.63
N SER A 376 7.97 11.40 -3.44
CA SER A 376 9.07 11.91 -4.27
C SER A 376 10.25 12.43 -3.42
N GLU A 377 9.97 13.17 -2.34
CA GLU A 377 10.96 13.64 -1.38
C GLU A 377 11.66 12.48 -0.64
N THR A 378 10.97 11.35 -0.47
CA THR A 378 11.50 10.10 0.09
C THR A 378 12.22 9.22 -0.96
N GLY A 379 12.33 9.69 -2.21
CA GLY A 379 13.11 9.06 -3.27
C GLY A 379 12.33 8.10 -4.18
N PHE A 380 11.00 8.06 -4.08
CA PHE A 380 10.16 7.42 -5.08
C PHE A 380 10.14 8.26 -6.37
N LYS A 381 10.12 7.58 -7.50
CA LYS A 381 10.08 8.20 -8.83
C LYS A 381 8.79 7.83 -9.51
N TYR A 382 8.12 8.84 -10.04
CA TYR A 382 6.91 8.69 -10.83
C TYR A 382 7.26 8.88 -12.31
N GLN A 383 6.61 8.12 -13.18
CA GLN A 383 6.73 8.37 -14.62
C GLN A 383 6.04 9.71 -14.93
N GLU A 384 6.72 10.56 -15.69
CA GLU A 384 6.06 11.73 -16.30
C GLU A 384 5.00 11.21 -17.29
N PRO A 385 3.84 11.88 -17.41
CA PRO A 385 2.88 11.52 -18.43
C PRO A 385 3.58 11.58 -19.80
N GLU A 386 3.56 10.50 -20.58
CA GLU A 386 4.00 10.58 -21.98
C GLU A 386 3.15 11.65 -22.67
N GLU A 387 3.80 12.70 -23.18
CA GLU A 387 3.14 13.65 -24.07
C GLU A 387 2.50 12.86 -25.21
N PRO A 388 1.24 13.15 -25.59
CA PRO A 388 0.64 12.51 -26.74
C PRO A 388 1.55 12.76 -27.94
N LYS A 389 2.08 11.69 -28.53
CA LYS A 389 2.82 11.79 -29.79
C LYS A 389 1.89 12.48 -30.82
N PRO A 390 2.38 13.51 -31.52
CA PRO A 390 1.58 14.35 -32.40
C PRO A 390 0.91 13.59 -33.55
#